data_AF-A0A7W0N2D9-F1
#
_entry.id   AF-A0A7W0N2D9-F1
#
_cell.length_a   1.000
_cell.length_b   1.000
_cell.length_c   1.000
_cell.angle_alpha   90.00
_cell.angle_beta   90.00
_cell.angle_gamma   90.00
#
_symmetry.space_group_name_H-M   'P 1'
#
loop_
_entity.id
_entity.type
_entity.pdbx_description
1 polymer ?
#
loop_
_entity_poly.entity_id
_entity_poly.type
_entity_poly.pdbx_seq_one_letter_code
_entity_poly.pdbx_strand_id
1 'polypeptide(L)'
;MEAVFAFGATLVAVRLSAELIRRFRTQRRPELLAWGAALAAYGLAAGALAWGAAAGWSEAAFRIYYLGGALVTAPLLGAGSLLLVGRRWAGPLALLYSGLAIGVAVAVPLEASIAGSDVPEAQDVLELWPARVLAIAGNTLGTLAVVVVALTSIRRRPLGNALILAGVGVAALGSGLAGLGVGALAPILAIVAVLLYAGFVLPTRRS
;
A
#
# COMPACT_ATOMS: atom_id res chain seq x y z
N MET A 1 -12.34 10.59 17.46
CA MET A 1 -12.53 11.13 16.09
C MET A 1 -11.54 10.53 15.09
N GLU A 2 -10.26 10.40 15.45
CA GLU A 2 -9.21 9.85 14.58
C GLU A 2 -9.51 8.43 14.07
N ALA A 3 -9.93 7.53 14.96
CA ALA A 3 -10.33 6.17 14.59
C ALA A 3 -11.46 6.13 13.56
N VAL A 4 -12.43 7.06 13.63
CA VAL A 4 -13.55 7.13 12.67
C VAL A 4 -13.05 7.52 11.28
N PHE A 5 -12.13 8.48 11.20
CA PHE A 5 -11.54 8.86 9.91
C PHE A 5 -10.69 7.74 9.32
N ALA A 6 -9.84 7.09 10.13
CA ALA A 6 -9.02 5.97 9.67
C ALA A 6 -9.89 4.78 9.22
N PHE A 7 -10.98 4.51 9.93
CA PHE A 7 -11.96 3.52 9.53
C PHE A 7 -12.66 3.90 8.22
N GLY A 8 -13.03 5.17 8.04
CA GLY A 8 -13.55 5.68 6.77
C GLY A 8 -12.58 5.46 5.60
N ALA A 9 -11.30 5.76 5.78
CA ALA A 9 -10.25 5.51 4.79
C ALA A 9 -10.11 4.01 4.46
N THR A 10 -10.23 3.15 5.49
CA THR A 10 -10.25 1.69 5.33
C THR A 10 -11.40 1.23 4.44
N LEU A 11 -12.62 1.69 4.71
CA LEU A 11 -13.80 1.34 3.92
C LEU A 11 -13.67 1.80 2.47
N VAL A 12 -13.13 2.99 2.24
CA VAL A 12 -12.85 3.50 0.89
C VAL A 12 -11.85 2.58 0.18
N ALA A 13 -10.69 2.30 0.79
CA ALA A 13 -9.66 1.45 0.18
C ALA A 13 -10.17 0.04 -0.13
N VAL A 14 -10.91 -0.59 0.80
CA VAL A 14 -11.51 -1.92 0.62
C VAL A 14 -12.55 -1.93 -0.51
N ARG A 15 -13.42 -0.91 -0.57
CA ARG A 15 -14.41 -0.78 -1.65
C ARG A 15 -13.74 -0.66 -3.02
N LEU A 16 -12.71 0.19 -3.12
CA LEU A 16 -11.97 0.41 -4.37
C LEU A 16 -11.17 -0.83 -4.79
N SER A 17 -10.59 -1.55 -3.81
CA SER A 17 -9.96 -2.86 -4.03
C SER A 17 -10.94 -3.88 -4.61
N ALA A 18 -12.12 -4.03 -3.98
CA ALA A 18 -13.15 -4.94 -4.44
C ALA A 18 -13.60 -4.64 -5.88
N GLU A 19 -13.68 -3.36 -6.24
CA GLU A 19 -14.01 -2.93 -7.60
C GLU A 19 -12.94 -3.31 -8.62
N LEU A 20 -11.64 -3.16 -8.30
CA LEU A 20 -10.55 -3.63 -9.16
C LEU A 20 -10.56 -5.15 -9.32
N ILE A 21 -10.80 -5.89 -8.24
CA ILE A 21 -10.90 -7.35 -8.28
C ILE A 21 -12.10 -7.79 -9.14
N ARG A 22 -13.23 -7.08 -9.05
CA ARG A 22 -14.40 -7.32 -9.91
C ARG A 22 -14.06 -7.11 -11.39
N ARG A 23 -13.34 -6.03 -11.72
CA ARG A 23 -12.86 -5.76 -13.09
C ARG A 23 -11.84 -6.80 -13.56
N PHE A 24 -10.98 -7.30 -12.67
CA PHE A 24 -10.09 -8.42 -12.98
C PHE A 24 -10.87 -9.67 -13.37
N ARG A 25 -11.94 -10.02 -12.63
CA ARG A 25 -12.75 -11.20 -12.93
C ARG A 25 -13.39 -11.15 -14.31
N THR A 26 -13.77 -9.96 -14.79
CA THR A 26 -14.38 -9.75 -16.11
C THR A 26 -13.35 -9.59 -17.23
N GLN A 27 -12.27 -8.84 -17.00
CA GLN A 27 -11.29 -8.48 -18.05
C GLN A 27 -10.05 -9.41 -18.08
N ARG A 28 -9.81 -10.17 -17.00
CA ARG A 28 -8.65 -11.07 -16.81
C ARG A 28 -7.29 -10.39 -17.00
N ARG A 29 -7.23 -9.09 -16.71
CA ARG A 29 -6.02 -8.27 -16.76
C ARG A 29 -5.24 -8.35 -15.44
N PRO A 30 -4.06 -9.00 -15.40
CA PRO A 30 -3.38 -9.33 -14.15
C PRO A 30 -2.95 -8.09 -13.34
N GLU A 31 -2.70 -6.95 -14.00
CA GLU A 31 -2.40 -5.69 -13.32
C GLU A 31 -3.53 -5.23 -12.39
N LEU A 32 -4.79 -5.51 -12.74
CA LEU A 32 -5.95 -5.16 -11.91
C LEU A 32 -5.99 -5.99 -10.63
N LEU A 33 -5.57 -7.26 -10.68
CA LEU A 33 -5.48 -8.09 -9.49
C LEU A 33 -4.38 -7.60 -8.56
N ALA A 34 -3.20 -7.28 -9.10
CA ALA A 34 -2.07 -6.77 -8.32
C ALA A 34 -2.42 -5.42 -7.66
N TRP A 35 -3.00 -4.48 -8.39
CA TRP A 35 -3.44 -3.20 -7.82
C TRP A 35 -4.61 -3.35 -6.85
N GLY A 36 -5.54 -4.27 -7.10
CA GLY A 36 -6.60 -4.63 -6.16
C GLY A 36 -6.04 -5.16 -4.85
N ALA A 37 -5.07 -6.07 -4.92
CA ALA A 37 -4.37 -6.60 -3.75
C ALA A 37 -3.56 -5.52 -3.01
N ALA A 38 -2.93 -4.60 -3.73
CA ALA A 38 -2.23 -3.46 -3.13
C ALA A 38 -3.17 -2.54 -2.34
N LEU A 39 -4.36 -2.23 -2.89
CA LEU A 39 -5.38 -1.44 -2.18
C LEU A 39 -6.01 -2.20 -1.01
N ALA A 40 -6.10 -3.53 -1.10
CA ALA A 40 -6.55 -4.35 0.03
C ALA A 40 -5.53 -4.28 1.19
N ALA A 41 -4.25 -4.49 0.89
CA ALA A 41 -3.17 -4.36 1.86
C ALA A 41 -3.10 -2.96 2.49
N TYR A 42 -3.28 -1.94 1.66
CA TYR A 42 -3.34 -0.55 2.13
C TYR A 42 -4.55 -0.30 3.03
N GLY A 43 -5.71 -0.84 2.69
CA GLY A 43 -6.91 -0.83 3.52
C GLY A 43 -6.71 -1.55 4.86
N LEU A 44 -6.03 -2.70 4.87
CA LEU A 44 -5.68 -3.41 6.11
C LEU A 44 -4.78 -2.55 7.00
N ALA A 45 -3.81 -1.84 6.43
CA ALA A 45 -2.96 -0.92 7.19
C ALA A 45 -3.75 0.26 7.78
N ALA A 46 -4.64 0.86 6.99
CA ALA A 46 -5.56 1.90 7.50
C ALA A 46 -6.50 1.36 8.59
N GLY A 47 -6.94 0.11 8.46
CA GLY A 47 -7.79 -0.56 9.45
C GLY A 47 -7.06 -0.84 10.75
N ALA A 48 -5.78 -1.22 10.66
CA ALA A 48 -4.91 -1.37 11.81
C ALA A 48 -4.62 -0.03 12.51
N LEU A 49 -4.45 1.07 11.76
CA LEU A 49 -4.39 2.43 12.32
C LEU A 49 -5.68 2.78 13.08
N ALA A 50 -6.84 2.47 12.48
CA ALA A 50 -8.13 2.70 13.14
C ALA A 50 -8.28 1.87 14.42
N TRP A 51 -7.83 0.60 14.39
CA TRP A 51 -7.80 -0.28 15.55
C TRP A 51 -6.88 0.29 16.64
N GLY A 52 -5.62 0.61 16.31
CA GLY A 52 -4.66 1.19 17.25
C GLY A 52 -5.18 2.49 17.89
N ALA A 53 -5.79 3.37 17.09
CA ALA A 53 -6.38 4.61 17.60
C ALA A 53 -7.63 4.41 18.47
N ALA A 54 -8.40 3.33 18.27
CA ALA A 54 -9.65 3.07 18.99
C ALA A 54 -9.44 2.27 20.28
N ALA A 55 -8.55 1.28 20.26
CA ALA A 55 -8.39 0.31 21.34
C ALA A 55 -6.97 0.27 21.91
N GLY A 56 -6.06 1.12 21.44
CA GLY A 56 -4.63 1.06 21.73
C GLY A 56 -3.90 0.09 20.81
N TRP A 57 -2.59 0.31 20.69
CA TRP A 57 -1.71 -0.54 19.90
C TRP A 57 -1.39 -1.84 20.60
N SER A 58 -1.36 -2.89 19.80
CA SER A 58 -0.96 -4.24 20.18
C SER A 58 -0.04 -4.81 19.11
N GLU A 59 0.64 -5.90 19.43
CA GLU A 59 1.45 -6.66 18.48
C GLU A 59 0.67 -7.02 17.20
N ALA A 60 -0.57 -7.49 17.35
CA ALA A 60 -1.39 -7.87 16.19
C ALA A 60 -1.71 -6.67 15.29
N ALA A 61 -2.12 -5.54 15.88
CA ALA A 61 -2.39 -4.32 15.13
C ALA A 61 -1.13 -3.82 14.41
N PHE A 62 0.02 -3.82 15.09
CA PHE A 62 1.29 -3.43 14.49
C PHE A 62 1.70 -4.34 13.34
N ARG A 63 1.61 -5.68 13.49
CA ARG A 63 1.97 -6.62 12.43
C ARG A 63 1.10 -6.44 11.19
N ILE A 64 -0.21 -6.20 11.34
CA ILE A 64 -1.12 -5.93 10.21
C ILE A 64 -0.77 -4.59 9.54
N TYR A 65 -0.54 -3.55 10.35
CA TYR A 65 -0.14 -2.23 9.88
C TYR A 65 1.17 -2.29 9.08
N TYR A 66 2.18 -2.94 9.64
CA TYR A 66 3.51 -3.08 9.05
C TYR A 66 3.49 -3.95 7.80
N LEU A 67 2.80 -5.10 7.84
CA LEU A 67 2.66 -5.97 6.67
C LEU A 67 1.99 -5.23 5.51
N GLY A 68 0.83 -4.62 5.76
CA GLY A 68 0.07 -3.92 4.74
C GLY A 68 0.83 -2.70 4.20
N GLY A 69 1.13 -1.75 5.09
CA GLY A 69 1.65 -0.44 4.73
C GLY A 69 3.12 -0.47 4.32
N ALA A 70 3.97 -1.17 5.07
CA ALA A 70 5.41 -1.16 4.85
C ALA A 70 5.89 -2.31 3.98
N LEU A 71 5.32 -3.52 4.07
CA LEU A 71 5.88 -4.65 3.35
C LEU A 71 5.27 -4.88 1.97
N VAL A 72 3.93 -4.83 1.81
CA VAL A 72 3.30 -5.37 0.58
C VAL A 72 2.64 -4.35 -0.35
N THR A 73 2.16 -3.20 0.12
CA THR A 73 1.44 -2.26 -0.75
C THR A 73 2.30 -1.76 -1.91
N ALA A 74 3.47 -1.16 -1.65
CA ALA A 74 4.31 -0.61 -2.73
C ALA A 74 4.84 -1.68 -3.70
N PRO A 75 5.31 -2.87 -3.25
CA PRO A 75 5.66 -3.98 -4.14
C PRO A 75 4.52 -4.42 -5.05
N LEU A 76 3.30 -4.56 -4.53
CA LEU A 76 2.13 -4.94 -5.33
C LEU A 76 1.73 -3.85 -6.33
N LEU A 77 1.86 -2.57 -5.94
CA LEU A 77 1.68 -1.45 -6.87
C LEU A 77 2.70 -1.51 -8.02
N GLY A 78 3.98 -1.70 -7.70
CA GLY A 78 5.05 -1.83 -8.68
C GLY A 78 4.85 -3.03 -9.60
N ALA A 79 4.46 -4.18 -9.04
CA ALA A 79 4.14 -5.38 -9.81
C ALA A 79 2.98 -5.15 -10.78
N GLY A 80 1.90 -4.51 -10.33
CA GLY A 80 0.78 -4.13 -11.20
C GLY A 80 1.22 -3.19 -12.33
N SER A 81 2.09 -2.22 -12.05
CA SER A 81 2.66 -1.34 -13.07
C SER A 81 3.52 -2.09 -14.09
N LEU A 82 4.35 -3.04 -13.65
CA LEU A 82 5.14 -3.87 -14.56
C LEU A 82 4.25 -4.79 -15.42
N LEU A 83 3.21 -5.37 -14.82
CA LEU A 83 2.21 -6.17 -15.53
C LEU A 83 1.45 -5.34 -16.59
N LEU A 84 1.11 -4.09 -16.27
CA LEU A 84 0.46 -3.16 -17.21
C LEU A 84 1.29 -2.99 -18.49
N VAL A 85 2.62 -2.93 -18.40
CA VAL A 85 3.51 -2.82 -19.55
C VAL A 85 3.99 -4.17 -20.10
N GLY A 86 3.31 -5.26 -19.71
CA GLY A 86 3.50 -6.60 -20.28
C GLY A 86 4.62 -7.43 -19.65
N ARG A 87 5.21 -7.02 -18.53
CA ARG A 87 6.27 -7.76 -17.83
C ARG A 87 5.69 -8.87 -16.94
N ARG A 88 5.36 -10.00 -17.59
CA ARG A 88 4.65 -11.15 -17.00
C ARG A 88 5.36 -11.77 -15.79
N TRP A 89 6.69 -11.69 -15.74
CA TRP A 89 7.51 -12.20 -14.63
C TRP A 89 7.21 -11.50 -13.29
N ALA A 90 6.66 -10.28 -13.32
CA ALA A 90 6.32 -9.54 -12.11
C ALA A 90 5.22 -10.23 -11.28
N GLY A 91 4.34 -11.00 -11.92
CA GLY A 91 3.28 -11.76 -11.23
C GLY A 91 3.82 -12.79 -10.23
N PRO A 92 4.55 -13.83 -10.67
CA PRO A 92 5.12 -14.83 -9.77
C PRO A 92 6.10 -14.22 -8.76
N LEU A 93 6.89 -13.21 -9.14
CA LEU A 93 7.78 -12.54 -8.19
C LEU A 93 7.01 -11.82 -7.08
N ALA A 94 5.92 -11.13 -7.43
CA ALA A 94 5.07 -10.48 -6.44
C ALA A 94 4.44 -11.47 -5.47
N LEU A 95 4.00 -12.65 -5.96
CA LEU A 95 3.48 -13.72 -5.11
C LEU A 95 4.56 -14.26 -4.17
N LEU A 96 5.76 -14.56 -4.68
CA LEU A 96 6.89 -15.03 -3.88
C LEU A 96 7.26 -14.01 -2.79
N TYR A 97 7.43 -12.74 -3.19
CA TYR A 97 7.75 -11.66 -2.27
C TYR A 97 6.65 -11.48 -1.21
N SER A 98 5.37 -11.57 -1.60
CA SER A 98 4.25 -11.43 -0.65
C SER A 98 4.24 -12.57 0.37
N GLY A 99 4.53 -13.81 -0.07
CA GLY A 99 4.71 -14.95 0.83
C GLY A 99 5.86 -14.76 1.81
N LEU A 100 7.02 -14.30 1.33
CA LEU A 100 8.17 -13.96 2.17
C LEU A 100 7.82 -12.85 3.18
N ALA A 101 7.18 -11.78 2.73
CA ALA A 101 6.77 -10.66 3.57
C ALA A 101 5.80 -11.09 4.67
N ILE A 102 4.81 -11.94 4.35
CA ILE A 102 3.89 -12.52 5.34
C ILE A 102 4.66 -13.38 6.34
N GLY A 103 5.54 -14.26 5.87
CA GLY A 103 6.34 -15.13 6.73
C GLY A 103 7.20 -14.32 7.71
N VAL A 104 7.90 -13.31 7.21
CA VAL A 104 8.71 -12.39 8.03
C VAL A 104 7.86 -11.60 9.02
N ALA A 105 6.74 -11.04 8.57
CA ALA A 105 5.84 -10.26 9.42
C ALA A 105 5.18 -11.09 10.53
N VAL A 106 5.12 -12.41 10.41
CA VAL A 106 4.61 -13.33 11.45
C VAL A 106 5.74 -13.87 12.33
N ALA A 107 6.90 -14.19 11.75
CA ALA A 107 7.96 -14.93 12.44
C ALA A 107 8.95 -14.05 13.21
N VAL A 108 9.17 -12.80 12.78
CA VAL A 108 10.16 -11.93 13.43
C VAL A 108 9.68 -11.53 14.83
N PRO A 109 10.52 -11.67 15.87
CA PRO A 109 10.19 -11.22 17.22
C PRO A 109 10.15 -9.69 17.30
N LEU A 110 9.33 -9.18 18.23
CA LEU A 110 9.32 -7.76 18.57
C LEU A 110 10.24 -7.52 19.77
N GLU A 111 11.09 -6.50 19.69
CA GLU A 111 12.08 -6.19 20.74
C GLU A 111 11.47 -5.45 21.95
N ALA A 112 10.35 -4.77 21.74
CA ALA A 112 9.68 -3.97 22.74
C ALA A 112 8.18 -4.31 22.82
N SER A 113 7.62 -4.21 24.02
CA SER A 113 6.18 -4.34 24.23
C SER A 113 5.45 -3.17 23.58
N ILE A 114 4.53 -3.49 22.67
CA ILE A 114 3.70 -2.50 22.01
C ILE A 114 2.50 -2.18 22.91
N ALA A 115 2.42 -0.94 23.39
CA ALA A 115 1.32 -0.43 24.20
C ALA A 115 1.14 1.07 23.97
N GLY A 116 -0.05 1.59 24.29
CA GLY A 116 -0.38 3.01 24.18
C GLY A 116 -1.18 3.36 22.92
N SER A 117 -1.37 4.66 22.68
CA SER A 117 -2.18 5.21 21.59
C SER A 117 -1.37 5.66 20.37
N ASP A 118 -0.08 5.87 20.55
CA ASP A 118 0.80 6.40 19.51
C ASP A 118 1.20 5.33 18.51
N VAL A 119 1.33 5.70 17.24
CA VAL A 119 1.72 4.78 16.17
C VAL A 119 3.14 4.28 16.46
N PRO A 120 3.36 2.96 16.66
CA PRO A 120 4.68 2.44 16.97
C PRO A 120 5.65 2.66 15.81
N GLU A 121 6.81 3.23 16.10
CA GLU A 121 7.87 3.34 15.10
C GLU A 121 8.52 1.98 14.90
N ALA A 122 8.63 1.55 13.64
CA ALA A 122 9.19 0.23 13.33
C ALA A 122 10.63 0.05 13.84
N GLN A 123 11.40 1.12 14.00
CA GLN A 123 12.77 1.05 14.48
C GLN A 123 12.89 0.80 15.99
N ASP A 124 11.83 1.05 16.75
CA ASP A 124 11.80 0.86 18.19
C ASP A 124 11.34 -0.56 18.58
N VAL A 125 10.69 -1.27 17.65
CA VAL A 125 10.05 -2.57 17.90
C VAL A 125 10.60 -3.70 17.02
N LEU A 126 11.36 -3.38 15.97
CA LEU A 126 11.95 -4.35 15.05
C LEU A 126 13.44 -4.07 14.81
N GLU A 127 14.22 -5.15 14.86
CA GLU A 127 15.57 -5.18 14.31
C GLU A 127 15.59 -4.78 12.83
N LEU A 128 16.74 -4.26 12.39
CA LEU A 128 16.95 -3.90 10.98
C LEU A 128 16.75 -5.12 10.06
N TRP A 129 17.37 -6.24 10.40
CA TRP A 129 17.28 -7.48 9.62
C TRP A 129 16.35 -8.49 10.32
N PRO A 130 15.48 -9.21 9.59
CA PRO A 130 15.20 -9.09 8.15
C PRO A 130 14.08 -8.11 7.82
N ALA A 131 13.21 -7.77 8.77
CA ALA A 131 11.93 -7.11 8.52
C ALA A 131 12.08 -5.73 7.88
N ARG A 132 12.90 -4.85 8.48
CA ARG A 132 13.08 -3.48 7.98
C ARG A 132 13.85 -3.42 6.67
N VAL A 133 14.86 -4.28 6.48
CA VAL A 133 15.54 -4.39 5.17
C VAL A 133 14.56 -4.80 4.08
N LEU A 134 13.68 -5.78 4.34
CA LEU A 134 12.68 -6.21 3.38
C LEU A 134 11.68 -5.08 3.06
N ALA A 135 11.22 -4.35 4.07
CA ALA A 135 10.34 -3.19 3.88
C ALA A 135 11.01 -2.07 3.07
N ILE A 136 12.27 -1.74 3.37
CA ILE A 136 13.04 -0.72 2.64
C ILE A 136 13.21 -1.15 1.17
N ALA A 137 13.67 -2.38 0.93
CA ALA A 137 13.88 -2.89 -0.41
C ALA A 137 12.57 -2.95 -1.21
N GLY A 138 11.51 -3.49 -0.60
CA GLY A 138 10.19 -3.61 -1.18
C GLY A 138 9.58 -2.25 -1.55
N ASN A 139 9.58 -1.30 -0.62
CA ASN A 139 9.07 0.06 -0.90
C ASN A 139 9.86 0.75 -1.99
N THR A 140 11.19 0.65 -1.94
CA THR A 140 12.07 1.33 -2.90
C THR A 140 11.85 0.76 -4.30
N LEU A 141 11.96 -0.56 -4.47
CA LEU A 141 11.79 -1.23 -5.77
C LEU A 141 10.37 -1.11 -6.30
N GLY A 142 9.36 -1.28 -5.44
CA GLY A 142 7.96 -1.15 -5.79
C GLY A 142 7.60 0.26 -6.25
N THR A 143 7.96 1.27 -5.47
CA THR A 143 7.73 2.68 -5.81
C THR A 143 8.49 3.08 -7.06
N LEU A 144 9.75 2.67 -7.21
CA LEU A 144 10.54 2.94 -8.41
C LEU A 144 9.86 2.35 -9.65
N ALA A 145 9.38 1.10 -9.58
CA ALA A 145 8.66 0.49 -10.69
C ALA A 145 7.39 1.26 -11.05
N VAL A 146 6.61 1.73 -10.07
CA VAL A 146 5.44 2.59 -10.30
C VAL A 146 5.84 3.88 -11.02
N VAL A 147 6.81 4.61 -10.48
CA VAL A 147 7.23 5.91 -11.00
C VAL A 147 7.81 5.78 -12.40
N VAL A 148 8.72 4.82 -12.62
CA VAL A 148 9.33 4.59 -13.94
C VAL A 148 8.28 4.22 -14.99
N VAL A 149 7.36 3.31 -14.67
CA VAL A 149 6.29 2.93 -15.60
C VAL A 149 5.36 4.11 -15.88
N ALA A 150 4.96 4.86 -14.86
CA ALA A 150 4.08 6.01 -15.02
C ALA A 150 4.72 7.11 -15.88
N LEU A 151 6.00 7.42 -15.66
CA LEU A 151 6.73 8.43 -16.45
C LEU A 151 6.97 7.98 -17.89
N THR A 152 7.42 6.74 -18.09
CA THR A 152 7.72 6.22 -19.44
C THR A 152 6.47 6.04 -20.30
N SER A 153 5.31 5.78 -19.68
CA SER A 153 4.03 5.64 -20.38
C SER A 153 3.13 6.89 -20.34
N ILE A 154 3.60 8.01 -19.77
CA ILE A 154 2.81 9.25 -19.53
C ILE A 154 2.13 9.76 -20.80
N ARG A 155 2.79 9.71 -21.97
CA ARG A 155 2.21 10.19 -23.23
C ARG A 155 1.02 9.36 -23.69
N ARG A 156 0.98 8.06 -23.35
CA ARG A 156 -0.11 7.14 -23.71
C ARG A 156 -1.28 7.22 -22.73
N ARG A 157 -1.00 7.55 -21.46
CA ARG A 157 -1.95 7.61 -20.35
C ARG A 157 -1.74 8.84 -19.46
N PRO A 158 -1.84 10.07 -19.98
CA PRO A 158 -1.37 11.25 -19.25
C PRO A 158 -2.12 11.45 -17.94
N LEU A 159 -3.45 11.41 -17.96
CA LEU A 159 -4.26 11.59 -16.75
C LEU A 159 -4.11 10.42 -15.78
N GLY A 160 -4.16 9.18 -16.27
CA GLY A 160 -4.03 7.98 -15.43
C GLY A 160 -2.69 7.96 -14.68
N ASN A 161 -1.60 8.20 -15.39
CA ASN A 161 -0.26 8.19 -14.80
C ASN A 161 -0.01 9.43 -13.94
N ALA A 162 -0.55 10.60 -14.26
CA ALA A 162 -0.47 11.78 -13.40
C ALA A 162 -1.16 11.53 -12.04
N LEU A 163 -2.33 10.88 -12.04
CA LEU A 163 -3.03 10.52 -10.80
C LEU A 163 -2.27 9.46 -9.99
N ILE A 164 -1.65 8.47 -10.64
CA ILE A 164 -0.79 7.50 -9.95
C ILE A 164 0.41 8.20 -9.30
N LEU A 165 1.11 9.07 -10.05
CA LEU A 165 2.24 9.84 -9.52
C LEU A 165 1.83 10.77 -8.39
N ALA A 166 0.66 11.42 -8.51
CA ALA A 166 0.10 12.25 -7.45
C ALA A 166 -0.21 11.40 -6.20
N GLY A 167 -0.83 10.22 -6.36
CA GLY A 167 -1.10 9.30 -5.26
C GLY A 167 0.17 8.85 -4.54
N VAL A 168 1.21 8.47 -5.30
CA VAL A 168 2.53 8.12 -4.74
C VAL A 168 3.18 9.31 -4.04
N GLY A 169 3.12 10.51 -4.64
CA GLY A 169 3.69 11.73 -4.04
C GLY A 169 2.99 12.12 -2.74
N VAL A 170 1.65 12.08 -2.71
CA VAL A 170 0.86 12.34 -1.50
C VAL A 170 1.16 11.29 -0.42
N ALA A 171 1.31 10.02 -0.79
CA ALA A 171 1.70 8.97 0.16
C ALA A 171 3.09 9.23 0.76
N ALA A 172 4.08 9.60 -0.05
CA ALA A 172 5.43 9.93 0.41
C ALA A 172 5.45 11.14 1.37
N LEU A 173 4.68 12.18 1.06
CA LEU A 173 4.50 13.32 1.97
C LEU A 173 3.81 12.89 3.27
N GLY A 174 2.79 12.04 3.18
CA GLY A 174 2.09 11.47 4.34
C GLY A 174 3.01 10.69 5.27
N SER A 175 3.95 9.91 4.73
CA SER A 175 4.95 9.20 5.54
C SER A 175 5.85 10.15 6.34
N GLY A 176 6.24 11.30 5.77
CA GLY A 176 6.99 12.34 6.50
C GLY A 176 6.18 13.02 7.61
N LEU A 177 4.86 12.97 7.52
CA LEU A 177 3.92 13.53 8.50
C LEU A 177 3.39 12.47 9.48
N ALA A 178 3.86 11.22 9.42
CA ALA A 178 3.34 10.13 10.25
C ALA A 178 3.51 10.38 11.76
N GLY A 179 4.51 11.16 12.16
CA GLY A 179 4.69 11.61 13.55
C GLY A 179 3.64 12.61 14.07
N LEU A 180 2.73 13.10 13.20
CA LEU A 180 1.63 14.00 13.60
C LEU A 180 0.38 13.27 14.12
N GLY A 181 0.42 11.93 14.21
CA GLY A 181 -0.68 11.12 14.73
C GLY A 181 -1.71 10.69 13.69
N VAL A 182 -2.64 9.82 14.11
CA VAL A 182 -3.57 9.11 13.22
C VAL A 182 -4.59 10.06 12.57
N GLY A 183 -4.98 11.12 13.27
CA GLY A 183 -5.91 12.14 12.75
C GLY A 183 -5.43 12.82 11.45
N ALA A 184 -4.14 13.15 11.36
CA ALA A 184 -3.56 13.78 10.17
C ALA A 184 -3.42 12.78 9.00
N LEU A 185 -3.14 11.50 9.31
CA LEU A 185 -2.94 10.46 8.31
C LEU A 185 -4.24 10.04 7.62
N ALA A 186 -5.36 9.94 8.35
CA ALA A 186 -6.57 9.34 7.80
C ALA A 186 -7.13 10.01 6.51
N PRO A 187 -7.23 11.36 6.40
CA PRO A 187 -7.63 12.01 5.15
C PRO A 187 -6.64 11.76 4.01
N ILE A 188 -5.34 11.81 4.31
CA ILE A 188 -4.27 11.52 3.35
C ILE A 188 -4.44 10.10 2.82
N LEU A 189 -4.75 9.14 3.70
CA LEU A 189 -4.90 7.75 3.30
C LEU A 189 -6.03 7.56 2.28
N ALA A 190 -7.19 8.18 2.55
CA ALA A 190 -8.33 8.14 1.65
C ALA A 190 -8.03 8.82 0.29
N ILE A 191 -7.36 9.98 0.31
CA ILE A 191 -6.96 10.70 -0.91
C ILE A 191 -6.03 9.83 -1.77
N VAL A 192 -5.01 9.22 -1.18
CA VAL A 192 -4.09 8.32 -1.89
C VAL A 192 -4.85 7.16 -2.53
N ALA A 193 -5.75 6.50 -1.79
CA ALA A 193 -6.53 5.37 -2.33
C ALA A 193 -7.37 5.79 -3.54
N VAL A 194 -8.02 6.96 -3.47
CA VAL A 194 -8.84 7.51 -4.56
C VAL A 194 -7.98 7.87 -5.77
N LEU A 195 -6.84 8.57 -5.57
CA LEU A 195 -5.92 8.96 -6.64
C LEU A 195 -5.37 7.73 -7.37
N LEU A 196 -4.87 6.75 -6.61
CA LEU A 196 -4.35 5.50 -7.16
C LEU A 196 -5.43 4.75 -7.95
N TYR A 197 -6.60 4.52 -7.35
CA TYR A 197 -7.70 3.84 -8.04
C TYR A 197 -8.10 4.56 -9.33
N ALA A 198 -8.32 5.87 -9.27
CA ALA A 198 -8.68 6.66 -10.44
C ALA A 198 -7.61 6.56 -11.54
N GLY A 199 -6.34 6.60 -11.16
CA GLY A 199 -5.21 6.37 -12.06
C GLY A 199 -5.22 5.01 -12.75
N PHE A 200 -5.56 3.94 -12.02
CA PHE A 200 -5.61 2.58 -12.57
C PHE A 200 -6.75 2.35 -13.56
N VAL A 201 -7.91 2.97 -13.32
CA VAL A 201 -9.13 2.70 -14.10
C VAL A 201 -9.30 3.60 -15.32
N LEU A 202 -8.57 4.71 -15.41
CA LEU A 202 -8.69 5.63 -16.53
C LEU A 202 -8.21 5.00 -17.85
N PRO A 203 -8.96 5.18 -18.96
CA PRO A 203 -8.58 4.62 -20.26
C PRO A 203 -7.25 5.15 -20.79
N THR A 204 -6.55 4.31 -21.57
CA THR A 204 -5.54 4.76 -22.53
C THR A 204 -6.20 5.67 -23.56
N ARG A 205 -5.55 6.77 -23.98
CA ARG A 205 -5.98 7.46 -25.20
C ARG A 205 -5.92 6.46 -26.35
N ARG A 206 -7.03 6.29 -27.08
CA ARG A 206 -7.02 5.52 -28.34
C ARG A 206 -6.15 6.33 -29.31
N SER A 207 -5.03 5.76 -29.73
CA SER A 207 -4.24 6.24 -30.87
C SER A 207 -5.02 6.02 -32.16
#